data_AF-A0A1G3RD77-F1
#
_entry.id   AF-A0A1G3RD77-F1
#
_cell.length_a   1.000
_cell.length_b   1.000
_cell.length_c   1.000
_cell.angle_alpha   90.00
_cell.angle_beta   90.00
_cell.angle_gamma   90.00
#
_symmetry.space_group_name_H-M   'P 1'
#
loop_
_entity.id
_entity.type
_entity.pdbx_description
1 polymer ?
#
loop_
_entity_poly.entity_id
_entity_poly.type
_entity_poly.pdbx_seq_one_letter_code
_entity_poly.pdbx_strand_id
1 'polypeptide(L)'
;MHARRLDHSYSLRSDPGNCRFFISTEADLFLHPTSCLATTGLPSQSYPVDGASDNCRENGCLASLTQDKKQNPLADSEGWATKRHPEPAYLIDSSHETDTVITRIFIIMDRTRGKGNRKTVGDTESKAVRLLSRLRSKPLSMFRSLTRSGLASLFAIFLGAAAVFGTIVWLVERSTGNNMFIRLFDGLWWSLVTIVTVCYGDKYPESDMGKIAAILLMISGVVISAILSGTVASIFVERRIREGKGLQDIRLKGHTIVCGWNRHGDRVLAGLEAEAPGVPVVLVNSLEPERFDAIRTLHPDLDLRFVRGDHTQEAILRKASAHQARTCVLLPDETGGSGEANADERTILAALALKSIARDIRIRAGILKEESEPHLRRAEVDDIVLHGEFTGFLLSAAGEDGGLPDAARELLSFSSASRLRQVTMPAGLVGKPFAEASEWFLKNNKGVLLGVLAKEKPVTLDDILSNDSGAIDAFIKRKFEEAAIDIGAGMESAGKARLAPGQDYLIGSSDVAFVVGGEA
;
A
#
# COMPACT_ATOMS: atom_id res chain seq x y z
N MET A 1 38.52 -41.25 -46.62
CA MET A 1 38.67 -42.16 -45.44
C MET A 1 38.77 -41.31 -44.17
N HIS A 2 38.48 -41.89 -43.01
CA HIS A 2 38.52 -41.36 -41.61
C HIS A 2 38.96 -39.88 -41.39
N ALA A 3 38.13 -39.02 -40.78
CA ALA A 3 37.73 -38.97 -39.35
C ALA A 3 38.81 -38.31 -38.45
N ARG A 4 38.49 -37.53 -37.41
CA ARG A 4 37.36 -37.64 -36.46
C ARG A 4 36.65 -36.31 -36.18
N ARG A 5 35.40 -36.40 -35.70
CA ARG A 5 34.68 -35.35 -34.94
C ARG A 5 34.38 -35.95 -33.55
N LEU A 6 34.31 -35.13 -32.51
CA LEU A 6 33.87 -35.52 -31.16
C LEU A 6 32.81 -34.54 -30.68
N ASP A 7 31.56 -34.99 -30.69
CA ASP A 7 30.42 -34.30 -30.08
C ASP A 7 30.07 -35.05 -28.78
N HIS A 8 29.90 -34.33 -27.67
CA HIS A 8 29.44 -34.90 -26.41
C HIS A 8 27.96 -34.57 -26.19
N SER A 9 27.11 -35.59 -26.24
CA SER A 9 25.70 -35.51 -25.88
C SER A 9 25.42 -36.40 -24.66
N TYR A 10 24.73 -35.83 -23.66
CA TYR A 10 24.25 -36.56 -22.49
C TYR A 10 22.78 -36.93 -22.69
N SER A 11 22.47 -38.22 -22.54
CA SER A 11 21.10 -38.74 -22.57
C SER A 11 20.63 -39.14 -21.16
N LEU A 12 19.35 -38.89 -20.88
CA LEU A 12 18.71 -39.37 -19.66
C LEU A 12 18.50 -40.88 -19.75
N ARG A 13 18.80 -41.60 -18.66
CA ARG A 13 18.28 -42.94 -18.41
C ARG A 13 17.88 -43.10 -16.95
N SER A 14 16.68 -43.64 -16.75
CA SER A 14 16.15 -44.08 -15.47
C SER A 14 16.56 -45.52 -15.18
N ASP A 15 16.74 -45.86 -13.91
CA ASP A 15 16.45 -47.21 -13.40
C ASP A 15 15.98 -47.14 -11.93
N PRO A 16 15.15 -48.09 -11.43
CA PRO A 16 14.47 -47.99 -10.14
C PRO A 16 15.15 -48.76 -9.00
N GLY A 17 14.92 -48.37 -7.74
CA GLY A 17 15.37 -49.16 -6.58
C GLY A 17 14.87 -48.70 -5.21
N ASN A 18 14.21 -49.62 -4.49
CA ASN A 18 13.87 -49.61 -3.06
C ASN A 18 13.14 -48.39 -2.44
N CYS A 19 11.85 -48.59 -2.16
CA CYS A 19 11.13 -47.90 -1.09
C CYS A 19 11.58 -48.42 0.30
N ARG A 20 11.47 -47.58 1.34
CA ARG A 20 11.05 -48.04 2.67
C ARG A 20 10.19 -47.00 3.36
N PHE A 21 9.02 -47.43 3.82
CA PHE A 21 8.05 -46.62 4.54
C PHE A 21 8.45 -46.41 6.00
N PHE A 22 7.89 -45.36 6.61
CA PHE A 22 7.38 -45.48 7.98
C PHE A 22 5.86 -45.24 7.98
N ILE A 23 5.16 -46.06 8.74
CA ILE A 23 3.69 -46.07 9.00
C ILE A 23 3.58 -45.76 10.51
N SER A 24 2.61 -45.02 11.06
CA SER A 24 1.15 -45.21 11.09
C SER A 24 0.48 -43.90 11.60
N THR A 25 -0.84 -43.61 11.61
CA THR A 25 -2.14 -44.11 11.06
C THR A 25 -3.21 -43.02 11.43
N GLU A 26 -4.56 -43.08 11.58
CA GLU A 26 -5.78 -43.95 11.43
C GLU A 26 -6.99 -42.96 11.59
N ALA A 27 -8.29 -43.18 11.34
CA ALA A 27 -9.11 -44.06 10.47
C ALA A 27 -10.62 -43.78 10.80
N ASP A 28 -11.61 -43.81 9.89
CA ASP A 28 -11.56 -43.81 8.42
C ASP A 28 -12.88 -43.32 7.75
N LEU A 29 -12.81 -43.04 6.44
CA LEU A 29 -13.74 -43.41 5.34
C LEU A 29 -15.20 -43.86 5.63
N PHE A 30 -16.17 -43.35 4.83
CA PHE A 30 -17.35 -44.14 4.41
C PHE A 30 -17.92 -43.67 3.04
N LEU A 31 -18.59 -44.57 2.31
CA LEU A 31 -19.04 -44.41 0.91
C LEU A 31 -20.57 -44.57 0.75
N HIS A 32 -21.21 -43.80 -0.15
CA HIS A 32 -21.76 -44.29 -1.44
C HIS A 32 -22.63 -43.24 -2.18
N PRO A 33 -22.75 -43.31 -3.54
CA PRO A 33 -23.60 -42.44 -4.36
C PRO A 33 -24.86 -43.15 -4.92
N THR A 34 -25.84 -42.38 -5.44
CA THR A 34 -27.02 -42.95 -6.14
C THR A 34 -27.51 -42.17 -7.37
N SER A 35 -27.81 -42.94 -8.43
CA SER A 35 -28.77 -42.70 -9.53
C SER A 35 -28.54 -41.59 -10.58
N CYS A 36 -28.60 -42.00 -11.85
CA CYS A 36 -28.66 -41.17 -13.07
C CYS A 36 -30.01 -41.36 -13.79
N LEU A 37 -30.39 -40.38 -14.63
CA LEU A 37 -31.21 -40.50 -15.86
C LEU A 37 -30.70 -39.38 -16.80
N ALA A 38 -30.26 -39.58 -18.05
CA ALA A 38 -30.88 -40.23 -19.23
C ALA A 38 -32.09 -39.43 -19.73
N THR A 39 -32.30 -39.10 -21.02
CA THR A 39 -31.63 -39.42 -22.32
C THR A 39 -32.03 -38.30 -23.32
N THR A 40 -31.28 -37.83 -24.34
CA THR A 40 -30.84 -38.37 -25.66
C THR A 40 -29.93 -37.31 -26.33
N GLY A 41 -29.27 -37.44 -27.50
CA GLY A 41 -29.08 -38.51 -28.50
C GLY A 41 -28.03 -38.09 -29.57
N LEU A 42 -27.38 -39.06 -30.21
CA LEU A 42 -26.28 -38.92 -31.21
C LEU A 42 -26.80 -39.22 -32.65
N PRO A 43 -26.00 -39.26 -33.77
CA PRO A 43 -24.55 -39.01 -33.99
C PRO A 43 -24.16 -38.18 -35.26
N SER A 44 -22.83 -38.04 -35.51
CA SER A 44 -22.14 -37.98 -36.83
C SER A 44 -22.15 -36.64 -37.64
N GLN A 45 -21.22 -36.37 -38.58
CA GLN A 45 -20.21 -37.22 -39.25
C GLN A 45 -18.92 -36.47 -39.72
N SER A 46 -17.76 -37.15 -39.63
CA SER A 46 -16.49 -37.06 -40.41
C SER A 46 -15.95 -35.75 -41.06
N TYR A 47 -14.83 -35.25 -40.51
CA TYR A 47 -13.46 -35.16 -41.12
C TYR A 47 -13.15 -34.32 -42.41
N PRO A 48 -11.86 -34.02 -42.75
CA PRO A 48 -11.45 -32.76 -43.39
C PRO A 48 -10.67 -32.95 -44.72
N VAL A 49 -10.06 -31.87 -45.26
CA VAL A 49 -8.71 -31.78 -45.88
C VAL A 49 -8.46 -30.36 -46.47
N ASP A 50 -7.19 -29.91 -46.45
CA ASP A 50 -6.42 -28.89 -47.23
C ASP A 50 -7.12 -27.90 -48.20
N GLY A 51 -6.56 -26.74 -48.58
CA GLY A 51 -5.26 -26.10 -48.30
C GLY A 51 -4.79 -25.21 -49.49
N ALA A 52 -3.83 -24.30 -49.26
CA ALA A 52 -3.29 -23.27 -50.22
C ALA A 52 -4.31 -22.17 -50.66
N SER A 53 -3.96 -20.88 -50.46
CA SER A 53 -3.50 -19.89 -51.48
C SER A 53 -4.65 -19.30 -52.34
N ASP A 54 -4.63 -18.06 -52.84
CA ASP A 54 -3.49 -17.17 -53.09
C ASP A 54 -3.72 -15.67 -52.80
N ASN A 55 -2.60 -14.95 -52.85
CA ASN A 55 -2.40 -13.50 -52.69
C ASN A 55 -3.09 -12.63 -53.78
N CYS A 56 -3.68 -11.47 -53.43
CA CYS A 56 -3.90 -10.38 -54.39
C CYS A 56 -4.06 -8.98 -53.74
N ARG A 57 -3.99 -7.91 -54.55
CA ARG A 57 -3.62 -6.54 -54.15
C ARG A 57 -4.64 -5.44 -54.48
N GLU A 58 -4.60 -4.39 -53.64
CA GLU A 58 -4.69 -2.94 -53.94
C GLU A 58 -5.96 -2.32 -54.57
N ASN A 59 -6.17 -1.04 -54.23
CA ASN A 59 -7.10 -0.04 -54.80
C ASN A 59 -8.61 -0.29 -54.54
N GLY A 60 -9.44 0.71 -54.22
CA GLY A 60 -9.20 2.15 -54.04
C GLY A 60 -9.78 3.00 -55.18
N CYS A 61 -11.01 3.53 -55.01
CA CYS A 61 -11.59 4.52 -55.91
C CYS A 61 -12.71 5.35 -55.22
N LEU A 62 -12.99 6.56 -55.72
CA LEU A 62 -14.00 7.48 -55.20
C LEU A 62 -15.27 7.53 -56.06
N ALA A 63 -16.43 7.73 -55.44
CA ALA A 63 -17.59 8.51 -55.94
C ALA A 63 -18.64 8.61 -54.81
N SER A 64 -18.80 9.71 -54.08
CA SER A 64 -19.44 10.99 -54.49
C SER A 64 -20.94 10.89 -54.79
N LEU A 65 -21.76 11.41 -53.86
CA LEU A 65 -23.06 12.00 -54.19
C LEU A 65 -23.32 13.19 -53.26
N THR A 66 -23.76 14.31 -53.84
CA THR A 66 -23.86 15.62 -53.18
C THR A 66 -25.31 16.08 -53.08
N GLN A 67 -25.68 16.66 -51.92
CA GLN A 67 -26.38 17.96 -51.73
C GLN A 67 -26.93 18.00 -50.29
N ASP A 68 -26.66 18.98 -49.43
CA ASP A 68 -26.69 20.46 -49.56
C ASP A 68 -28.11 21.07 -49.44
N LYS A 69 -28.52 21.44 -48.21
CA LYS A 69 -28.62 22.86 -47.82
C LYS A 69 -29.07 23.14 -46.36
N LYS A 70 -28.40 24.15 -45.78
CA LYS A 70 -28.93 25.27 -44.96
C LYS A 70 -29.34 25.14 -43.48
N GLN A 71 -28.71 26.04 -42.70
CA GLN A 71 -29.28 26.97 -41.70
C GLN A 71 -29.53 26.51 -40.24
N ASN A 72 -28.49 26.77 -39.43
CA ASN A 72 -28.51 27.34 -38.07
C ASN A 72 -29.50 28.55 -37.95
N PRO A 73 -29.92 29.06 -36.76
CA PRO A 73 -29.26 28.89 -35.45
C PRO A 73 -30.16 28.88 -34.17
N LEU A 74 -29.48 28.96 -33.02
CA LEU A 74 -29.86 29.56 -31.72
C LEU A 74 -30.80 28.83 -30.72
N ALA A 75 -30.23 28.69 -29.51
CA ALA A 75 -30.79 29.08 -28.21
C ALA A 75 -31.75 28.15 -27.43
N ASP A 76 -31.69 28.36 -26.10
CA ASP A 76 -32.69 28.15 -25.03
C ASP A 76 -33.27 26.72 -24.85
N SER A 77 -33.05 25.97 -23.77
CA SER A 77 -33.04 26.18 -22.29
C SER A 77 -34.30 25.60 -21.63
N GLU A 78 -34.13 25.06 -20.42
CA GLU A 78 -35.21 24.73 -19.45
C GLU A 78 -36.34 23.76 -19.87
N GLY A 79 -35.94 22.51 -20.16
CA GLY A 79 -36.59 21.30 -19.60
C GLY A 79 -38.03 20.92 -19.99
N TRP A 80 -38.37 19.64 -19.74
CA TRP A 80 -39.68 19.27 -19.19
C TRP A 80 -39.70 17.85 -18.62
N ALA A 81 -40.69 17.66 -17.75
CA ALA A 81 -40.95 16.56 -16.84
C ALA A 81 -40.96 15.11 -17.40
N THR A 82 -40.72 14.18 -16.47
CA THR A 82 -41.28 12.81 -16.39
C THR A 82 -40.92 11.75 -17.43
N LYS A 83 -40.23 10.70 -16.95
CA LYS A 83 -40.77 9.33 -17.00
C LYS A 83 -40.40 8.57 -15.72
N ARG A 84 -41.39 7.91 -15.10
CA ARG A 84 -41.23 7.02 -13.94
C ARG A 84 -40.85 5.64 -14.45
N HIS A 85 -40.04 4.88 -13.71
CA HIS A 85 -40.14 3.42 -13.57
C HIS A 85 -39.36 2.97 -12.30
N PRO A 86 -39.59 1.76 -11.75
CA PRO A 86 -39.65 1.59 -10.29
C PRO A 86 -38.40 0.96 -9.64
N GLU A 87 -38.35 1.08 -8.31
CA GLU A 87 -37.53 0.25 -7.43
C GLU A 87 -37.99 -1.23 -7.43
N PRO A 88 -37.06 -2.19 -7.30
CA PRO A 88 -37.34 -3.52 -6.78
C PRO A 88 -36.91 -3.61 -5.30
N ALA A 89 -37.83 -3.37 -4.38
CA ALA A 89 -37.58 -3.61 -2.95
C ALA A 89 -37.57 -5.13 -2.64
N TYR A 90 -36.42 -5.66 -2.23
CA TYR A 90 -36.27 -7.05 -1.74
C TYR A 90 -35.34 -7.13 -0.51
N LEU A 91 -35.84 -6.60 0.61
CA LEU A 91 -35.36 -6.98 1.94
C LEU A 91 -36.23 -8.14 2.44
N ILE A 92 -35.67 -9.34 2.45
CA ILE A 92 -36.34 -10.52 3.02
C ILE A 92 -36.23 -10.42 4.55
N ASP A 93 -37.25 -9.87 5.18
CA ASP A 93 -37.37 -9.83 6.63
C ASP A 93 -37.76 -11.21 7.17
N SER A 94 -36.76 -11.99 7.59
CA SER A 94 -36.93 -13.30 8.21
C SER A 94 -37.18 -13.24 9.73
N SER A 95 -37.40 -12.06 10.32
CA SER A 95 -37.56 -11.93 11.77
C SER A 95 -38.92 -12.42 12.31
N HIS A 96 -39.91 -12.66 11.45
CA HIS A 96 -41.31 -12.80 11.86
C HIS A 96 -41.78 -14.22 12.24
N GLU A 97 -41.03 -15.29 11.95
CA GLU A 97 -41.46 -16.68 12.27
C GLU A 97 -41.04 -17.18 13.66
N THR A 98 -39.95 -16.68 14.23
CA THR A 98 -39.36 -17.23 15.48
C THR A 98 -40.20 -16.95 16.74
N ASP A 99 -40.85 -15.79 16.82
CA ASP A 99 -41.72 -15.41 17.96
C ASP A 99 -42.95 -16.34 18.13
N THR A 100 -43.42 -16.96 17.04
CA THR A 100 -44.62 -17.80 17.05
C THR A 100 -44.37 -19.14 17.78
N VAL A 101 -43.15 -19.69 17.69
CA VAL A 101 -42.81 -20.99 18.29
C VAL A 101 -42.67 -20.88 19.81
N ILE A 102 -41.89 -19.90 20.29
CA ILE A 102 -41.65 -19.68 21.73
C ILE A 102 -42.97 -19.39 22.46
N THR A 103 -43.84 -18.57 21.85
CA THR A 103 -45.16 -18.23 22.41
C THR A 103 -46.09 -19.46 22.49
N ARG A 104 -46.05 -20.37 21.50
CA ARG A 104 -46.88 -21.59 21.51
C ARG A 104 -46.43 -22.61 22.56
N ILE A 105 -45.13 -22.76 22.82
CA ILE A 105 -44.62 -23.67 23.85
C ILE A 105 -45.15 -23.27 25.25
N PHE A 106 -45.17 -21.97 25.55
CA PHE A 106 -45.69 -21.46 26.83
C PHE A 106 -47.19 -21.75 27.03
N ILE A 107 -47.99 -21.70 25.97
CA ILE A 107 -49.44 -21.97 26.00
C ILE A 107 -49.74 -23.48 26.21
N ILE A 108 -48.85 -24.36 25.77
CA ILE A 108 -49.00 -25.82 25.95
C ILE A 108 -48.71 -26.23 27.40
N MET A 109 -47.72 -25.60 28.06
CA MET A 109 -47.34 -25.92 29.44
C MET A 109 -48.40 -25.54 30.50
N ASP A 110 -49.25 -24.54 30.24
CA ASP A 110 -50.27 -24.09 31.21
C ASP A 110 -51.51 -25.02 31.25
N ARG A 111 -51.65 -25.94 30.29
CA ARG A 111 -52.88 -26.73 30.08
C ARG A 111 -52.96 -28.05 30.86
N THR A 112 -51.97 -28.38 31.68
CA THR A 112 -51.82 -29.70 32.32
C THR A 112 -51.92 -29.71 33.86
N ARG A 113 -52.15 -28.58 34.53
CA ARG A 113 -52.31 -28.53 36.00
C ARG A 113 -53.75 -28.86 36.46
N GLY A 114 -54.03 -30.16 36.49
CA GLY A 114 -55.22 -30.74 37.10
C GLY A 114 -55.30 -30.57 38.63
N LYS A 115 -56.52 -30.76 39.18
CA LYS A 115 -56.90 -30.52 40.58
C LYS A 115 -55.93 -31.13 41.62
N GLY A 116 -55.37 -30.30 42.49
CA GLY A 116 -54.61 -30.68 43.69
C GLY A 116 -55.04 -29.86 44.92
N ASN A 117 -54.84 -30.39 46.13
CA ASN A 117 -55.49 -29.86 47.34
C ASN A 117 -54.79 -28.62 47.95
N ARG A 118 -55.55 -27.74 48.61
CA ARG A 118 -55.11 -26.45 49.15
C ARG A 118 -54.64 -26.56 50.61
N LYS A 119 -53.32 -26.54 50.85
CA LYS A 119 -52.64 -25.87 52.00
C LYS A 119 -51.10 -26.03 51.95
N THR A 120 -50.40 -25.12 52.64
CA THR A 120 -48.98 -25.21 53.08
C THR A 120 -47.89 -25.58 52.05
N VAL A 121 -47.59 -24.68 51.11
CA VAL A 121 -46.24 -24.07 50.94
C VAL A 121 -46.47 -22.66 50.40
N GLY A 122 -46.12 -21.61 51.13
CA GLY A 122 -46.52 -20.25 50.78
C GLY A 122 -45.54 -19.18 51.23
N ASP A 123 -44.31 -19.19 50.71
CA ASP A 123 -43.42 -18.02 50.77
C ASP A 123 -42.26 -18.05 49.75
N THR A 124 -41.80 -19.24 49.34
CA THR A 124 -40.58 -19.38 48.50
C THR A 124 -40.80 -19.02 47.02
N GLU A 125 -41.89 -19.48 46.39
CA GLU A 125 -42.19 -19.18 44.97
C GLU A 125 -42.40 -17.68 44.71
N SER A 126 -42.89 -16.97 45.73
CA SER A 126 -43.19 -15.52 45.74
C SER A 126 -42.01 -14.61 45.39
N LYS A 127 -40.77 -15.13 45.44
CA LYS A 127 -39.53 -14.40 45.11
C LYS A 127 -39.04 -14.73 43.69
N ALA A 128 -39.08 -15.99 43.27
CA ALA A 128 -38.64 -16.41 41.93
C ALA A 128 -39.48 -15.75 40.82
N VAL A 129 -40.81 -15.79 40.93
CA VAL A 129 -41.72 -15.18 39.94
C VAL A 129 -41.55 -13.65 39.87
N ARG A 130 -41.26 -12.99 41.00
CA ARG A 130 -40.96 -11.54 41.05
C ARG A 130 -39.55 -11.17 40.57
N LEU A 131 -38.64 -12.14 40.45
CA LEU A 131 -37.34 -11.94 39.80
C LEU A 131 -37.50 -12.07 38.28
N LEU A 132 -38.22 -13.11 37.81
CA LEU A 132 -38.48 -13.34 36.39
C LEU A 132 -39.33 -12.23 35.75
N SER A 133 -40.32 -11.68 36.46
CA SER A 133 -41.15 -10.58 35.91
C SER A 133 -40.37 -9.28 35.66
N ARG A 134 -39.19 -9.09 36.29
CA ARG A 134 -38.31 -7.94 36.04
C ARG A 134 -37.47 -8.06 34.76
N LEU A 135 -37.38 -9.24 34.14
CA LEU A 135 -36.67 -9.44 32.88
C LEU A 135 -37.52 -9.05 31.65
N ARG A 136 -38.81 -8.69 31.82
CA ARG A 136 -39.74 -8.37 30.72
C ARG A 136 -39.57 -6.97 30.12
N SER A 137 -38.35 -6.42 30.07
CA SER A 137 -38.06 -5.22 29.26
C SER A 137 -36.59 -5.11 28.84
N LYS A 138 -36.36 -4.53 27.66
CA LYS A 138 -35.04 -4.10 27.10
C LYS A 138 -34.00 -5.13 26.57
N PRO A 139 -34.35 -6.35 26.08
CA PRO A 139 -33.36 -7.15 25.34
C PRO A 139 -32.92 -6.44 24.03
N LEU A 140 -33.89 -5.95 23.24
CA LEU A 140 -33.64 -5.30 21.95
C LEU A 140 -32.75 -4.05 22.03
N SER A 141 -32.94 -3.20 23.06
CA SER A 141 -32.17 -1.96 23.18
C SER A 141 -30.73 -2.18 23.63
N MET A 142 -30.44 -3.27 24.37
CA MET A 142 -29.07 -3.61 24.75
C MET A 142 -28.29 -4.09 23.53
N PHE A 143 -28.90 -4.96 22.71
CA PHE A 143 -28.39 -5.36 21.40
C PHE A 143 -28.09 -4.12 20.52
N ARG A 144 -29.04 -3.18 20.44
CA ARG A 144 -28.94 -1.93 19.66
C ARG A 144 -27.93 -0.90 20.23
N SER A 145 -27.36 -1.14 21.40
CA SER A 145 -26.26 -0.33 21.97
C SER A 145 -24.87 -0.94 21.74
N LEU A 146 -24.80 -2.25 21.46
CA LEU A 146 -23.54 -2.99 21.24
C LEU A 146 -23.07 -2.96 19.78
N THR A 147 -24.00 -2.71 18.84
CA THR A 147 -23.76 -2.60 17.38
C THR A 147 -22.76 -1.53 16.97
N ARG A 148 -22.33 -0.62 17.87
CA ARG A 148 -21.36 0.45 17.56
C ARG A 148 -19.92 -0.04 17.42
N SER A 149 -19.64 -1.30 17.72
CA SER A 149 -18.34 -1.95 17.54
C SER A 149 -18.52 -3.40 17.07
N GLY A 150 -18.64 -3.59 15.74
CA GLY A 150 -19.13 -4.84 15.12
C GLY A 150 -18.47 -6.13 15.65
N LEU A 151 -17.14 -6.19 15.66
CA LEU A 151 -16.40 -7.37 16.16
C LEU A 151 -16.71 -7.67 17.64
N ALA A 152 -16.67 -6.65 18.50
CA ALA A 152 -16.97 -6.83 19.93
C ALA A 152 -18.44 -7.18 20.18
N SER A 153 -19.37 -6.71 19.33
CA SER A 153 -20.77 -7.14 19.35
C SER A 153 -20.89 -8.64 19.05
N LEU A 154 -20.17 -9.16 18.05
CA LEU A 154 -20.18 -10.58 17.72
C LEU A 154 -19.59 -11.44 18.84
N PHE A 155 -18.46 -11.03 19.44
CA PHE A 155 -17.90 -11.72 20.62
C PHE A 155 -18.86 -11.72 21.81
N ALA A 156 -19.57 -10.62 22.07
CA ALA A 156 -20.56 -10.55 23.14
C ALA A 156 -21.82 -11.40 22.85
N ILE A 157 -22.25 -11.51 21.58
CA ILE A 157 -23.33 -12.42 21.16
C ILE A 157 -22.90 -13.89 21.34
N PHE A 158 -21.68 -14.23 20.95
CA PHE A 158 -21.10 -15.56 21.10
C PHE A 158 -21.00 -16.01 22.57
N LEU A 159 -20.39 -15.17 23.42
CA LEU A 159 -20.31 -15.43 24.87
C LEU A 159 -21.68 -15.39 25.55
N GLY A 160 -22.60 -14.53 25.08
CA GLY A 160 -23.97 -14.46 25.57
C GLY A 160 -24.78 -15.72 25.23
N ALA A 161 -24.64 -16.26 24.02
CA ALA A 161 -25.28 -17.51 23.61
C ALA A 161 -24.77 -18.68 24.46
N ALA A 162 -23.45 -18.81 24.63
CA ALA A 162 -22.86 -19.80 25.54
C ALA A 162 -23.43 -19.64 26.96
N ALA A 163 -23.43 -18.42 27.51
CA ALA A 163 -23.93 -18.16 28.86
C ALA A 163 -25.42 -18.53 29.03
N VAL A 164 -26.27 -18.21 28.06
CA VAL A 164 -27.70 -18.55 28.09
C VAL A 164 -27.93 -20.05 27.99
N PHE A 165 -27.40 -20.72 26.96
CA PHE A 165 -27.63 -22.16 26.76
C PHE A 165 -26.96 -23.01 27.85
N GLY A 166 -25.76 -22.63 28.32
CA GLY A 166 -25.09 -23.28 29.45
C GLY A 166 -25.86 -23.14 30.77
N THR A 167 -26.50 -21.99 31.01
CA THR A 167 -27.38 -21.79 32.17
C THR A 167 -28.67 -22.62 32.03
N ILE A 168 -29.26 -22.71 30.83
CA ILE A 168 -30.45 -23.53 30.57
C ILE A 168 -30.14 -25.02 30.81
N VAL A 169 -29.05 -25.54 30.24
CA VAL A 169 -28.67 -26.95 30.43
C VAL A 169 -28.33 -27.24 31.89
N TRP A 170 -27.61 -26.35 32.60
CA TRP A 170 -27.38 -26.48 34.04
C TRP A 170 -28.69 -26.53 34.84
N LEU A 171 -29.67 -25.66 34.55
CA LEU A 171 -30.97 -25.65 35.23
C LEU A 171 -31.75 -26.95 35.02
N VAL A 172 -31.76 -27.47 33.78
CA VAL A 172 -32.49 -28.69 33.42
C VAL A 172 -31.82 -29.92 34.01
N GLU A 173 -30.53 -30.14 33.76
CA GLU A 173 -29.80 -31.34 34.21
C GLU A 173 -29.69 -31.42 35.74
N ARG A 174 -29.59 -30.27 36.42
CA ARG A 174 -29.67 -30.22 37.89
C ARG A 174 -31.05 -30.61 38.44
N SER A 175 -32.12 -30.42 37.66
CA SER A 175 -33.48 -30.81 38.06
C SER A 175 -33.75 -32.31 37.91
N THR A 176 -33.05 -32.99 36.99
CA THR A 176 -33.10 -34.45 36.81
C THR A 176 -32.11 -35.21 37.68
N GLY A 177 -31.28 -34.53 38.47
CA GLY A 177 -30.33 -35.15 39.40
C GLY A 177 -29.01 -35.58 38.77
N ASN A 178 -28.63 -35.03 37.61
CA ASN A 178 -27.39 -35.36 36.92
C ASN A 178 -26.16 -34.79 37.68
N ASN A 179 -25.24 -35.67 38.07
CA ASN A 179 -24.01 -35.33 38.80
C ASN A 179 -22.95 -34.58 37.95
N MET A 180 -23.12 -34.45 36.64
CA MET A 180 -22.19 -33.71 35.77
C MET A 180 -22.37 -32.17 35.83
N PHE A 181 -23.53 -31.68 36.27
CA PHE A 181 -23.89 -30.25 36.23
C PHE A 181 -24.16 -29.67 37.63
N ILE A 182 -23.23 -29.86 38.57
CA ILE A 182 -23.39 -29.44 39.96
C ILE A 182 -23.36 -27.91 40.07
N ARG A 183 -22.37 -27.26 39.45
CA ARG A 183 -22.13 -25.81 39.52
C ARG A 183 -22.59 -25.15 38.22
N LEU A 184 -23.02 -23.89 38.29
CA LEU A 184 -23.36 -23.09 37.10
C LEU A 184 -22.18 -23.05 36.10
N PHE A 185 -20.95 -23.00 36.61
CA PHE A 185 -19.73 -23.05 35.80
C PHE A 185 -19.61 -24.33 34.96
N ASP A 186 -20.16 -25.47 35.38
CA ASP A 186 -20.11 -26.72 34.62
C ASP A 186 -20.93 -26.64 33.32
N GLY A 187 -22.09 -25.97 33.39
CA GLY A 187 -22.91 -25.67 32.21
C GLY A 187 -22.29 -24.60 31.30
N LEU A 188 -21.68 -23.56 31.90
CA LEU A 188 -20.95 -22.52 31.15
C LEU A 188 -19.73 -23.09 30.42
N TRP A 189 -18.94 -23.93 31.10
CA TRP A 189 -17.81 -24.66 30.53
C TRP A 189 -18.24 -25.52 29.34
N TRP A 190 -19.23 -26.39 29.56
CA TRP A 190 -19.76 -27.27 28.53
C TRP A 190 -20.25 -26.48 27.30
N SER A 191 -21.06 -25.45 27.51
CA SER A 191 -21.60 -24.64 26.41
C SER A 191 -20.51 -23.87 25.65
N LEU A 192 -19.47 -23.39 26.34
CA LEU A 192 -18.32 -22.75 25.71
C LEU A 192 -17.53 -23.75 24.86
N VAL A 193 -17.25 -24.94 25.39
CA VAL A 193 -16.53 -26.04 24.71
C VAL A 193 -17.31 -26.56 23.48
N THR A 194 -18.64 -26.60 23.54
CA THR A 194 -19.51 -26.95 22.41
C THR A 194 -19.57 -25.84 21.35
N ILE A 195 -19.72 -24.56 21.74
CA ILE A 195 -19.86 -23.46 20.78
C ILE A 195 -18.54 -23.15 20.03
N VAL A 196 -17.38 -23.41 20.65
CA VAL A 196 -16.06 -23.41 19.95
C VAL A 196 -15.77 -24.70 19.17
N THR A 197 -16.70 -25.66 19.15
CA THR A 197 -16.58 -26.96 18.45
C THR A 197 -15.43 -27.88 18.93
N VAL A 198 -14.91 -27.68 20.15
CA VAL A 198 -13.84 -28.52 20.74
C VAL A 198 -14.40 -29.79 21.38
N CYS A 199 -15.60 -29.73 21.96
CA CYS A 199 -16.40 -30.90 22.36
C CYS A 199 -15.65 -32.01 23.13
N TYR A 200 -14.93 -31.68 24.21
CA TYR A 200 -14.14 -32.64 25.02
C TYR A 200 -14.89 -33.89 25.52
N GLY A 201 -16.22 -33.88 25.56
CA GLY A 201 -17.03 -35.01 26.05
C GLY A 201 -17.03 -35.19 27.58
N ASP A 202 -16.37 -34.31 28.33
CA ASP A 202 -16.25 -34.39 29.80
C ASP A 202 -17.59 -34.16 30.54
N LYS A 203 -18.55 -33.54 29.86
CA LYS A 203 -19.94 -33.33 30.30
C LYS A 203 -20.86 -33.40 29.09
N TYR A 204 -22.08 -33.89 29.27
CA TYR A 204 -23.13 -33.87 28.24
C TYR A 204 -24.52 -33.98 28.90
N PRO A 205 -25.57 -33.33 28.35
CA PRO A 205 -26.92 -33.43 28.88
C PRO A 205 -27.55 -34.80 28.61
N GLU A 206 -28.12 -35.41 29.64
CA GLU A 206 -28.76 -36.72 29.56
C GLU A 206 -30.29 -36.62 29.42
N SER A 207 -30.90 -35.52 29.86
CA SER A 207 -32.34 -35.30 29.74
C SER A 207 -32.74 -34.90 28.31
N ASP A 208 -33.96 -35.23 27.90
CA ASP A 208 -34.42 -34.91 26.54
C ASP A 208 -34.61 -33.42 26.32
N MET A 209 -34.97 -32.66 27.36
CA MET A 209 -35.01 -31.20 27.32
C MET A 209 -33.60 -30.59 27.23
N GLY A 210 -32.61 -31.18 27.92
CA GLY A 210 -31.20 -30.79 27.81
C GLY A 210 -30.61 -31.07 26.42
N LYS A 211 -30.96 -32.21 25.82
CA LYS A 211 -30.60 -32.56 24.43
C LYS A 211 -31.21 -31.58 23.42
N ILE A 212 -32.48 -31.18 23.58
CA ILE A 212 -33.10 -30.16 22.71
C ILE A 212 -32.36 -28.82 22.84
N ALA A 213 -32.02 -28.39 24.06
CA ALA A 213 -31.23 -27.18 24.27
C ALA A 213 -29.82 -27.30 23.66
N ALA A 214 -29.20 -28.49 23.69
CA ALA A 214 -27.90 -28.75 23.07
C ALA A 214 -27.95 -28.69 21.54
N ILE A 215 -28.98 -29.26 20.90
CA ILE A 215 -29.17 -29.18 19.44
C ILE A 215 -29.31 -27.72 19.00
N LEU A 216 -30.07 -26.91 19.74
CA LEU A 216 -30.22 -25.47 19.47
C LEU A 216 -28.90 -24.70 19.68
N LEU A 217 -28.11 -25.04 20.70
CA LEU A 217 -26.76 -24.48 20.90
C LEU A 217 -25.80 -24.88 19.77
N MET A 218 -25.82 -26.13 19.30
CA MET A 218 -24.95 -26.60 18.23
C MET A 218 -25.26 -25.90 16.90
N ILE A 219 -26.54 -25.80 16.52
CA ILE A 219 -26.98 -25.12 15.30
C ILE A 219 -26.62 -23.62 15.36
N SER A 220 -26.99 -22.92 16.45
CA SER A 220 -26.66 -21.50 16.60
C SER A 220 -25.16 -21.26 16.73
N GLY A 221 -24.43 -22.16 17.38
CA GLY A 221 -22.98 -22.10 17.55
C GLY A 221 -22.20 -22.16 16.25
N VAL A 222 -22.53 -23.13 15.37
CA VAL A 222 -21.91 -23.22 14.03
C VAL A 222 -22.16 -21.94 13.23
N VAL A 223 -23.37 -21.40 13.27
CA VAL A 223 -23.72 -20.14 12.56
C VAL A 223 -22.93 -18.95 13.12
N ILE A 224 -22.90 -18.75 14.45
CA ILE A 224 -22.19 -17.61 15.06
C ILE A 224 -20.67 -17.75 14.85
N SER A 225 -20.10 -18.94 14.99
CA SER A 225 -18.68 -19.22 14.75
C SER A 225 -18.28 -18.97 13.29
N ALA A 226 -19.12 -19.35 12.32
CA ALA A 226 -18.88 -19.07 10.90
C ALA A 226 -18.89 -17.55 10.60
N ILE A 227 -19.87 -16.81 11.13
CA ILE A 227 -19.97 -15.36 10.98
C ILE A 227 -18.78 -14.66 11.65
N LEU A 228 -18.39 -15.08 12.85
CA LEU A 228 -17.25 -14.53 13.58
C LEU A 228 -15.94 -14.74 12.82
N SER A 229 -15.68 -15.98 12.37
CA SER A 229 -14.50 -16.33 11.57
C SER A 229 -14.45 -15.55 10.25
N GLY A 230 -15.56 -15.51 9.50
CA GLY A 230 -15.67 -14.74 8.26
C GLY A 230 -15.47 -13.24 8.46
N THR A 231 -15.96 -12.67 9.57
CA THR A 231 -15.75 -11.25 9.90
C THR A 231 -14.28 -10.96 10.23
N VAL A 232 -13.62 -11.82 11.01
CA VAL A 232 -12.18 -11.71 11.31
C VAL A 232 -11.35 -11.81 10.03
N ALA A 233 -11.61 -12.82 9.19
CA ALA A 233 -10.94 -12.99 7.90
C ALA A 233 -11.14 -11.77 6.98
N SER A 234 -12.36 -11.25 6.89
CA SER A 234 -12.69 -10.04 6.12
C SER A 234 -11.88 -8.83 6.57
N ILE A 235 -11.74 -8.60 7.89
CA ILE A 235 -10.93 -7.49 8.43
C ILE A 235 -9.45 -7.65 8.07
N PHE A 236 -8.89 -8.86 8.14
CA PHE A 236 -7.50 -9.11 7.72
C PHE A 236 -7.28 -8.94 6.21
N VAL A 237 -8.24 -9.37 5.39
CA VAL A 237 -8.21 -9.20 3.92
C VAL A 237 -8.36 -7.72 3.55
N GLU A 238 -9.33 -7.00 4.13
CA GLU A 238 -9.51 -5.57 3.89
C GLU A 238 -8.26 -4.77 4.31
N ARG A 239 -7.64 -5.14 5.43
CA ARG A 239 -6.38 -4.52 5.87
C ARG A 239 -5.24 -4.74 4.86
N ARG A 240 -5.00 -5.99 4.43
CA ARG A 240 -3.97 -6.28 3.40
C ARG A 240 -4.26 -5.50 2.10
N ILE A 241 -5.52 -5.41 1.71
CA ILE A 241 -5.96 -4.64 0.55
C ILE A 241 -5.70 -3.13 0.76
N ARG A 242 -6.00 -2.56 1.93
CA ARG A 242 -5.71 -1.14 2.24
C ARG A 242 -4.21 -0.84 2.26
N GLU A 243 -3.40 -1.77 2.74
CA GLU A 243 -1.93 -1.68 2.74
C GLU A 243 -1.37 -1.66 1.31
N GLY A 244 -1.80 -2.56 0.42
CA GLY A 244 -1.42 -2.54 -1.01
C GLY A 244 -2.00 -1.34 -1.79
N LYS A 245 -3.21 -0.89 -1.45
CA LYS A 245 -3.86 0.28 -2.08
C LYS A 245 -3.32 1.64 -1.60
N GLY A 246 -2.29 1.67 -0.75
CA GLY A 246 -1.68 2.89 -0.23
C GLY A 246 -2.62 3.74 0.64
N LEU A 247 -3.60 3.13 1.31
CA LEU A 247 -4.64 3.83 2.08
C LEU A 247 -4.31 3.95 3.59
N GLN A 248 -3.12 3.53 4.01
CA GLN A 248 -2.69 3.42 5.41
C GLN A 248 -1.59 4.44 5.76
N ASP A 249 -1.63 4.97 6.98
CA ASP A 249 -0.63 5.89 7.50
C ASP A 249 0.72 5.17 7.71
N ILE A 250 1.78 5.68 7.09
CA ILE A 250 3.14 5.14 7.20
C ILE A 250 3.81 5.73 8.44
N ARG A 251 4.56 4.89 9.17
CA ARG A 251 5.29 5.26 10.41
C ARG A 251 6.77 4.92 10.24
N LEU A 252 7.49 5.79 9.53
CA LEU A 252 8.92 5.65 9.25
C LEU A 252 9.67 6.93 9.63
N LYS A 253 11.00 6.80 9.79
CA LYS A 253 11.94 7.87 10.13
C LYS A 253 13.17 7.78 9.24
N GLY A 254 13.67 8.92 8.78
CA GLY A 254 14.87 9.03 7.95
C GLY A 254 14.73 8.44 6.54
N HIS A 255 13.51 8.08 6.13
CA HIS A 255 13.18 7.51 4.82
C HIS A 255 13.21 8.56 3.71
N THR A 256 13.23 8.08 2.47
CA THR A 256 13.06 8.90 1.26
C THR A 256 11.60 8.88 0.83
N ILE A 257 11.07 10.03 0.42
CA ILE A 257 9.75 10.14 -0.22
C ILE A 257 9.95 10.43 -1.72
N VAL A 258 9.21 9.74 -2.60
CA VAL A 258 9.12 10.08 -4.03
C VAL A 258 7.69 10.50 -4.33
N CYS A 259 7.48 11.76 -4.65
CA CYS A 259 6.17 12.35 -4.96
C CYS A 259 5.97 12.47 -6.47
N GLY A 260 4.73 12.25 -6.92
CA GLY A 260 4.39 12.16 -8.33
C GLY A 260 4.89 10.85 -8.97
N TRP A 261 4.63 10.67 -10.26
CA TRP A 261 5.24 9.62 -11.07
C TRP A 261 5.19 9.97 -12.56
N ASN A 262 6.21 9.53 -13.29
CA ASN A 262 6.28 9.65 -14.75
C ASN A 262 7.01 8.44 -15.37
N ARG A 263 7.13 8.41 -16.70
CA ARG A 263 7.93 7.46 -17.50
C ARG A 263 9.42 7.30 -17.13
N HIS A 264 9.92 8.02 -16.13
CA HIS A 264 11.30 7.92 -15.63
C HIS A 264 11.39 7.44 -14.17
N GLY A 265 10.26 7.21 -13.49
CA GLY A 265 10.21 6.80 -12.08
C GLY A 265 11.02 5.54 -11.75
N ASP A 266 10.98 4.52 -12.59
CA ASP A 266 11.73 3.26 -12.39
C ASP A 266 13.27 3.49 -12.43
N ARG A 267 13.75 4.45 -13.22
CA ARG A 267 15.17 4.85 -13.23
C ARG A 267 15.56 5.63 -11.99
N VAL A 268 14.64 6.42 -11.43
CA VAL A 268 14.83 7.12 -10.15
C VAL A 268 14.91 6.11 -9.00
N LEU A 269 14.08 5.07 -9.02
CA LEU A 269 14.17 3.96 -8.06
C LEU A 269 15.49 3.19 -8.18
N ALA A 270 15.90 2.79 -9.40
CA ALA A 270 17.21 2.15 -9.61
C ALA A 270 18.40 3.00 -9.12
N GLY A 271 18.30 4.33 -9.25
CA GLY A 271 19.30 5.25 -8.71
C GLY A 271 19.31 5.32 -7.18
N LEU A 272 18.13 5.33 -6.54
CA LEU A 272 18.01 5.27 -5.07
C LEU A 272 18.49 3.92 -4.50
N GLU A 273 18.24 2.83 -5.22
CA GLU A 273 18.69 1.47 -4.91
C GLU A 273 20.23 1.36 -4.94
N ALA A 274 20.87 2.00 -5.92
CA ALA A 274 22.34 2.04 -6.05
C ALA A 274 23.04 3.00 -5.08
N GLU A 275 22.45 4.18 -4.80
CA GLU A 275 23.10 5.24 -4.00
C GLU A 275 22.68 5.28 -2.51
N ALA A 276 21.55 4.67 -2.16
CA ALA A 276 21.02 4.65 -0.79
C ALA A 276 20.43 3.27 -0.38
N PRO A 277 21.18 2.16 -0.56
CA PRO A 277 20.70 0.81 -0.25
C PRO A 277 20.23 0.67 1.20
N GLY A 278 19.10 0.01 1.40
CA GLY A 278 18.49 -0.21 2.72
C GLY A 278 17.74 0.99 3.32
N VAL A 279 17.71 2.16 2.66
CA VAL A 279 16.84 3.28 3.07
C VAL A 279 15.42 3.01 2.54
N PRO A 280 14.37 3.00 3.39
CA PRO A 280 13.00 2.82 2.93
C PRO A 280 12.54 3.93 1.99
N VAL A 281 11.75 3.57 0.98
CA VAL A 281 11.26 4.49 -0.06
C VAL A 281 9.73 4.51 -0.06
N VAL A 282 9.17 5.71 0.10
CA VAL A 282 7.71 5.93 0.12
C VAL A 282 7.27 6.63 -1.15
N LEU A 283 6.54 5.93 -2.02
CA LEU A 283 5.90 6.51 -3.19
C LEU A 283 4.61 7.24 -2.79
N VAL A 284 4.40 8.46 -3.30
CA VAL A 284 3.22 9.30 -3.03
C VAL A 284 2.68 9.85 -4.35
N ASN A 285 1.68 9.19 -4.92
CA ASN A 285 1.08 9.57 -6.21
C ASN A 285 -0.32 8.96 -6.39
N SER A 286 -0.93 9.21 -7.56
CA SER A 286 -2.28 8.74 -7.89
C SER A 286 -2.32 7.47 -8.76
N LEU A 287 -1.24 6.68 -8.79
CA LEU A 287 -1.21 5.39 -9.51
C LEU A 287 -2.31 4.44 -9.04
N GLU A 288 -2.62 3.46 -9.89
CA GLU A 288 -3.47 2.33 -9.51
C GLU A 288 -2.66 1.28 -8.73
N PRO A 289 -3.27 0.59 -7.75
CA PRO A 289 -2.58 -0.38 -6.88
C PRO A 289 -1.81 -1.46 -7.65
N GLU A 290 -2.39 -1.96 -8.75
CA GLU A 290 -1.83 -3.00 -9.61
C GLU A 290 -0.50 -2.54 -10.25
N ARG A 291 -0.35 -1.23 -10.51
CA ARG A 291 0.92 -0.65 -10.99
C ARG A 291 1.96 -0.56 -9.88
N PHE A 292 1.55 -0.27 -8.64
CA PHE A 292 2.49 -0.26 -7.51
C PHE A 292 3.04 -1.66 -7.23
N ASP A 293 2.20 -2.70 -7.24
CA ASP A 293 2.66 -4.08 -7.06
C ASP A 293 3.61 -4.53 -8.19
N ALA A 294 3.41 -4.03 -9.42
CA ALA A 294 4.36 -4.25 -10.53
C ALA A 294 5.71 -3.54 -10.29
N ILE A 295 5.73 -2.25 -9.95
CA ILE A 295 6.95 -1.49 -9.62
C ILE A 295 7.72 -2.16 -8.47
N ARG A 296 7.00 -2.59 -7.43
CA ARG A 296 7.57 -3.31 -6.29
C ARG A 296 8.16 -4.68 -6.66
N THR A 297 7.66 -5.31 -7.72
CA THR A 297 8.22 -6.57 -8.24
C THR A 297 9.49 -6.34 -9.06
N LEU A 298 9.67 -5.15 -9.63
CA LEU A 298 10.88 -4.76 -10.39
C LEU A 298 12.06 -4.35 -9.48
N HIS A 299 11.77 -3.82 -8.28
CA HIS A 299 12.77 -3.38 -7.30
C HIS A 299 12.64 -4.16 -5.98
N PRO A 300 13.08 -5.43 -5.92
CA PRO A 300 12.88 -6.30 -4.76
C PRO A 300 13.76 -5.93 -3.55
N ASP A 301 14.90 -5.25 -3.76
CA ASP A 301 15.85 -4.91 -2.71
C ASP A 301 15.54 -3.57 -2.02
N LEU A 302 14.64 -2.76 -2.60
CA LEU A 302 14.09 -1.55 -1.97
C LEU A 302 12.92 -1.89 -1.03
N ASP A 303 12.95 -1.35 0.20
CA ASP A 303 11.80 -1.39 1.11
C ASP A 303 10.71 -0.38 0.71
N LEU A 304 10.02 -0.69 -0.40
CA LEU A 304 9.00 0.15 -1.01
C LEU A 304 7.70 0.17 -0.20
N ARG A 305 7.14 1.37 -0.05
CA ARG A 305 5.81 1.64 0.49
C ARG A 305 5.05 2.61 -0.41
N PHE A 306 3.74 2.63 -0.31
CA PHE A 306 2.86 3.47 -1.12
C PHE A 306 1.89 4.26 -0.25
N VAL A 307 1.67 5.52 -0.59
CA VAL A 307 0.52 6.32 -0.17
C VAL A 307 -0.19 6.81 -1.41
N ARG A 308 -1.44 6.38 -1.61
CA ARG A 308 -2.25 6.77 -2.75
C ARG A 308 -2.95 8.09 -2.47
N GLY A 309 -2.69 9.10 -3.30
CA GLY A 309 -3.35 10.40 -3.20
C GLY A 309 -2.64 11.50 -3.97
N ASP A 310 -3.15 12.72 -3.85
CA ASP A 310 -2.50 13.89 -4.41
C ASP A 310 -1.36 14.37 -3.49
N HIS A 311 -0.14 14.33 -4.02
CA HIS A 311 1.08 14.69 -3.34
C HIS A 311 1.20 16.21 -3.07
N THR A 312 0.34 17.04 -3.67
CA THR A 312 0.21 18.47 -3.34
C THR A 312 -0.51 18.73 -2.01
N GLN A 313 -1.20 17.73 -1.44
CA GLN A 313 -2.01 17.90 -0.23
C GLN A 313 -1.23 17.52 1.03
N GLU A 314 -1.12 18.45 1.99
CA GLU A 314 -0.47 18.19 3.28
C GLU A 314 -1.02 16.95 3.99
N ALA A 315 -2.33 16.69 3.90
CA ALA A 315 -2.96 15.53 4.52
C ALA A 315 -2.40 14.19 3.99
N ILE A 316 -1.99 14.13 2.72
CA ILE A 316 -1.38 12.94 2.10
C ILE A 316 0.11 12.87 2.45
N LEU A 317 0.84 13.97 2.39
CA LEU A 317 2.25 14.05 2.81
C LEU A 317 2.45 13.69 4.30
N ARG A 318 1.50 14.06 5.16
CA ARG A 318 1.51 13.66 6.58
C ARG A 318 1.27 12.14 6.76
N LYS A 319 0.46 11.48 5.91
CA LYS A 319 0.36 10.00 5.87
C LYS A 319 1.65 9.32 5.42
N ALA A 320 2.40 9.96 4.51
CA ALA A 320 3.73 9.52 4.11
C ALA A 320 4.82 9.79 5.17
N SER A 321 4.45 10.31 6.35
CA SER A 321 5.37 10.76 7.40
C SER A 321 6.43 11.76 6.92
N ALA A 322 6.07 12.71 6.05
CA ALA A 322 7.00 13.76 5.56
C ALA A 322 7.72 14.53 6.68
N HIS A 323 7.03 14.80 7.80
CA HIS A 323 7.60 15.38 9.03
C HIS A 323 8.74 14.56 9.70
N GLN A 324 9.04 13.36 9.21
CA GLN A 324 10.10 12.47 9.70
C GLN A 324 10.96 11.91 8.55
N ALA A 325 10.73 12.34 7.30
CA ALA A 325 11.54 11.96 6.14
C ALA A 325 12.85 12.76 6.10
N ARG A 326 13.90 12.19 5.48
CA ARG A 326 15.21 12.86 5.32
C ARG A 326 15.31 13.63 4.00
N THR A 327 14.77 13.02 2.93
CA THR A 327 14.89 13.49 1.57
C THR A 327 13.56 13.29 0.85
N CYS A 328 13.18 14.23 -0.02
CA CYS A 328 12.10 14.02 -0.98
C CYS A 328 12.60 14.24 -2.41
N VAL A 329 12.12 13.40 -3.33
CA VAL A 329 12.25 13.58 -4.78
C VAL A 329 10.86 13.90 -5.33
N LEU A 330 10.71 15.04 -5.99
CA LEU A 330 9.50 15.45 -6.70
C LEU A 330 9.70 15.16 -8.19
N LEU A 331 8.81 14.35 -8.76
CA LEU A 331 8.76 14.07 -10.19
C LEU A 331 7.56 14.79 -10.82
N PRO A 332 7.70 15.43 -12.01
CA PRO A 332 6.55 15.94 -12.77
C PRO A 332 5.49 14.85 -12.92
N ASP A 333 4.30 15.09 -12.38
CA ASP A 333 3.31 14.05 -12.13
C ASP A 333 2.40 13.81 -13.35
N GLU A 334 2.69 12.76 -14.11
CA GLU A 334 1.85 12.27 -15.23
C GLU A 334 0.56 11.57 -14.74
N THR A 335 0.40 11.35 -13.42
CA THR A 335 -0.71 10.54 -12.87
C THR A 335 -1.99 11.34 -12.57
N GLY A 336 -3.07 10.63 -12.24
CA GLY A 336 -4.34 11.23 -11.84
C GLY A 336 -5.08 12.01 -12.94
N GLY A 337 -4.64 11.93 -14.21
CA GLY A 337 -5.27 12.63 -15.34
C GLY A 337 -4.98 14.13 -15.41
N SER A 338 -4.00 14.63 -14.66
CA SER A 338 -3.64 16.07 -14.65
C SER A 338 -2.92 16.53 -15.93
N GLY A 339 -2.25 15.60 -16.63
CA GLY A 339 -1.48 15.86 -17.85
C GLY A 339 -0.14 16.56 -17.60
N GLU A 340 0.80 16.42 -18.55
CA GLU A 340 2.13 17.06 -18.48
C GLU A 340 2.05 18.59 -18.35
N ALA A 341 1.00 19.21 -18.90
CA ALA A 341 0.84 20.66 -19.00
C ALA A 341 0.86 21.40 -17.65
N ASN A 342 0.40 20.76 -16.57
CA ASN A 342 0.31 21.32 -15.21
C ASN A 342 1.26 20.63 -14.22
N ALA A 343 2.25 19.87 -14.71
CA ALA A 343 3.07 19.00 -13.87
C ALA A 343 4.04 19.79 -12.97
N ASP A 344 4.63 20.87 -13.47
CA ASP A 344 5.55 21.74 -12.72
C ASP A 344 4.82 22.53 -11.63
N GLU A 345 3.61 22.99 -11.91
CA GLU A 345 2.73 23.69 -10.98
C GLU A 345 2.39 22.78 -9.78
N ARG A 346 2.20 21.48 -10.04
CA ARG A 346 2.04 20.45 -9.00
C ARG A 346 3.35 20.22 -8.22
N THR A 347 4.50 20.15 -8.90
CA THR A 347 5.83 20.09 -8.25
C THR A 347 6.06 21.29 -7.32
N ILE A 348 5.73 22.52 -7.73
CA ILE A 348 5.88 23.74 -6.93
C ILE A 348 4.97 23.70 -5.69
N LEU A 349 3.70 23.33 -5.85
CA LEU A 349 2.76 23.20 -4.73
C LEU A 349 3.21 22.11 -3.73
N ALA A 350 3.74 20.99 -4.22
CA ALA A 350 4.27 19.93 -3.37
C ALA A 350 5.54 20.33 -2.63
N ALA A 351 6.45 21.09 -3.25
CA ALA A 351 7.63 21.63 -2.58
C ALA A 351 7.25 22.55 -1.40
N LEU A 352 6.29 23.46 -1.63
CA LEU A 352 5.77 24.35 -0.59
C LEU A 352 5.08 23.57 0.55
N ALA A 353 4.26 22.57 0.22
CA ALA A 353 3.59 21.72 1.20
C ALA A 353 4.54 20.78 1.96
N LEU A 354 5.70 20.44 1.39
CA LEU A 354 6.76 19.71 2.10
C LEU A 354 7.48 20.63 3.09
N LYS A 355 7.89 21.84 2.69
CA LYS A 355 8.56 22.80 3.59
C LYS A 355 7.64 23.30 4.72
N SER A 356 6.32 23.38 4.52
CA SER A 356 5.37 23.69 5.60
C SER A 356 5.23 22.55 6.63
N ILE A 357 5.46 21.29 6.23
CA ILE A 357 5.44 20.12 7.12
C ILE A 357 6.81 19.90 7.79
N ALA A 358 7.89 20.08 7.04
CA ALA A 358 9.26 19.73 7.41
C ALA A 358 10.24 20.73 6.76
N ARG A 359 10.64 21.76 7.48
CA ARG A 359 11.52 22.80 6.92
C ARG A 359 12.87 22.26 6.46
N ASP A 360 13.46 21.38 7.27
CA ASP A 360 14.82 20.85 7.09
C ASP A 360 14.92 19.69 6.08
N ILE A 361 13.82 19.35 5.38
CA ILE A 361 13.84 18.26 4.39
C ILE A 361 14.61 18.70 3.14
N ARG A 362 15.55 17.87 2.69
CA ARG A 362 16.23 18.05 1.39
C ARG A 362 15.26 17.67 0.27
N ILE A 363 14.91 18.61 -0.61
CA ILE A 363 14.00 18.42 -1.75
C ILE A 363 14.80 18.45 -3.04
N ARG A 364 14.62 17.41 -3.86
CA ARG A 364 15.11 17.34 -5.24
C ARG A 364 13.93 17.39 -6.19
N ALA A 365 13.87 18.33 -7.11
CA ALA A 365 12.71 18.53 -7.97
C ALA A 365 13.05 18.44 -9.46
N GLY A 366 12.30 17.61 -10.18
CA GLY A 366 12.27 17.65 -11.64
C GLY A 366 11.24 18.67 -12.14
N ILE A 367 11.58 19.39 -13.21
CA ILE A 367 10.67 20.30 -13.94
C ILE A 367 10.75 20.07 -15.45
N LEU A 368 9.72 20.51 -16.18
CA LEU A 368 9.61 20.45 -17.63
C LEU A 368 9.87 21.82 -18.29
N LYS A 369 9.58 22.92 -17.59
CA LYS A 369 9.66 24.30 -18.11
C LYS A 369 10.72 25.09 -17.32
N GLU A 370 11.63 25.77 -18.01
CA GLU A 370 12.69 26.58 -17.38
C GLU A 370 12.11 27.72 -16.51
N GLU A 371 10.98 28.31 -16.94
CA GLU A 371 10.21 29.33 -16.21
C GLU A 371 9.69 28.87 -14.82
N SER A 372 9.63 27.55 -14.55
CA SER A 372 9.30 27.00 -13.24
C SER A 372 10.43 27.13 -12.22
N GLU A 373 11.70 27.15 -12.66
CA GLU A 373 12.86 27.07 -11.76
C GLU A 373 12.89 28.20 -10.70
N PRO A 374 12.65 29.48 -11.03
CA PRO A 374 12.67 30.55 -10.03
C PRO A 374 11.58 30.40 -8.96
N HIS A 375 10.52 29.63 -9.22
CA HIS A 375 9.47 29.33 -8.25
C HIS A 375 9.93 28.27 -7.24
N LEU A 376 10.64 27.24 -7.69
CA LEU A 376 11.21 26.22 -6.81
C LEU A 376 12.39 26.75 -5.97
N ARG A 377 13.26 27.61 -6.53
CA ARG A 377 14.31 28.27 -5.74
C ARG A 377 13.75 29.13 -4.61
N ARG A 378 12.61 29.81 -4.83
CA ARG A 378 11.87 30.54 -3.78
C ARG A 378 11.13 29.63 -2.79
N ALA A 379 11.00 28.34 -3.08
CA ALA A 379 10.44 27.31 -2.19
C ALA A 379 11.53 26.53 -1.43
N GLU A 380 12.74 27.09 -1.29
CA GLU A 380 13.89 26.48 -0.59
C GLU A 380 14.25 25.06 -1.11
N VAL A 381 14.02 24.78 -2.41
CA VAL A 381 14.36 23.49 -3.05
C VAL A 381 15.86 23.42 -3.35
N ASP A 382 16.48 22.31 -2.92
CA ASP A 382 17.94 22.13 -2.89
C ASP A 382 18.53 21.81 -4.27
N ASP A 383 18.02 20.76 -4.92
CA ASP A 383 18.45 20.30 -6.24
C ASP A 383 17.28 20.46 -7.23
N ILE A 384 17.50 21.11 -8.38
CA ILE A 384 16.48 21.25 -9.44
C ILE A 384 17.06 20.68 -10.74
N VAL A 385 16.26 19.91 -11.49
CA VAL A 385 16.66 19.24 -12.73
C VAL A 385 15.64 19.52 -13.84
N LEU A 386 16.08 20.16 -14.92
CA LEU A 386 15.25 20.42 -16.10
C LEU A 386 15.23 19.21 -17.04
N HIS A 387 14.04 18.70 -17.36
CA HIS A 387 13.89 17.55 -18.24
C HIS A 387 14.24 17.92 -19.68
N GLY A 388 15.20 17.18 -20.26
CA GLY A 388 15.57 17.31 -21.66
C GLY A 388 16.58 18.40 -21.99
N GLU A 389 17.06 19.16 -21.01
CA GLU A 389 18.10 20.20 -21.13
C GLU A 389 19.28 19.75 -22.01
N PHE A 390 19.88 18.60 -21.69
CA PHE A 390 21.03 18.05 -22.40
C PHE A 390 20.67 17.35 -23.73
N THR A 391 19.39 17.09 -24.01
CA THR A 391 18.97 16.33 -25.20
C THR A 391 19.31 17.06 -26.49
N GLY A 392 19.08 18.37 -26.56
CA GLY A 392 19.42 19.17 -27.74
C GLY A 392 20.93 19.17 -28.04
N PHE A 393 21.75 19.26 -26.99
CA PHE A 393 23.21 19.17 -27.10
C PHE A 393 23.68 17.77 -27.53
N LEU A 394 23.15 16.70 -26.92
CA LEU A 394 23.54 15.34 -27.30
C LEU A 394 23.11 14.96 -28.72
N LEU A 395 21.98 15.50 -29.21
CA LEU A 395 21.56 15.35 -30.61
C LEU A 395 22.46 16.14 -31.57
N SER A 396 22.89 17.36 -31.23
CA SER A 396 23.79 18.13 -32.10
C SER A 396 25.24 17.62 -32.09
N ALA A 397 25.66 16.95 -31.01
CA ALA A 397 26.95 16.28 -30.91
C ALA A 397 26.99 14.86 -31.54
N ALA A 398 25.84 14.32 -31.94
CA ALA A 398 25.73 13.03 -32.63
C ALA A 398 26.04 13.16 -34.14
N GLY A 399 27.26 13.58 -34.47
CA GLY A 399 27.78 13.58 -35.84
C GLY A 399 28.04 12.16 -36.38
N GLU A 400 28.55 12.06 -37.62
CA GLU A 400 28.73 10.76 -38.30
C GLU A 400 29.70 9.81 -37.58
N ASP A 401 30.72 10.34 -36.89
CA ASP A 401 31.64 9.61 -35.99
C ASP A 401 31.28 9.77 -34.48
N GLY A 402 30.05 10.18 -34.16
CA GLY A 402 29.69 10.80 -32.87
C GLY A 402 29.46 9.86 -31.68
N GLY A 403 30.53 9.49 -30.96
CA GLY A 403 30.45 8.68 -29.73
C GLY A 403 30.04 9.40 -28.43
N LEU A 404 29.83 10.73 -28.43
CA LEU A 404 29.57 11.48 -27.19
C LEU A 404 28.28 11.06 -26.44
N PRO A 405 27.15 10.75 -27.11
CA PRO A 405 25.95 10.25 -26.43
C PRO A 405 26.15 8.86 -25.79
N ASP A 406 27.06 8.05 -26.31
CA ASP A 406 27.41 6.75 -25.73
C ASP A 406 28.28 6.92 -24.49
N ALA A 407 29.32 7.76 -24.57
CA ALA A 407 30.15 8.12 -23.42
C ALA A 407 29.33 8.75 -22.29
N ALA A 408 28.39 9.65 -22.61
CA ALA A 408 27.48 10.23 -21.63
C ALA A 408 26.59 9.16 -20.97
N ARG A 409 26.13 8.15 -21.72
CA ARG A 409 25.36 7.02 -21.17
C ARG A 409 26.20 6.08 -20.31
N GLU A 410 27.49 5.88 -20.63
CA GLU A 410 28.40 5.11 -19.77
C GLU A 410 28.71 5.84 -18.46
N LEU A 411 28.98 7.15 -18.52
CA LEU A 411 29.26 7.99 -17.36
C LEU A 411 28.07 8.12 -16.40
N LEU A 412 26.84 8.16 -16.93
CA LEU A 412 25.60 8.36 -16.15
C LEU A 412 24.89 7.05 -15.76
N SER A 413 25.43 5.88 -16.10
CA SER A 413 24.83 4.59 -15.73
C SER A 413 25.28 4.12 -14.34
N PHE A 414 24.31 3.84 -13.45
CA PHE A 414 24.58 3.26 -12.13
C PHE A 414 25.29 1.91 -12.17
N SER A 415 25.15 1.14 -13.27
CA SER A 415 25.82 -0.16 -13.46
C SER A 415 27.21 -0.08 -14.08
N SER A 416 27.68 1.12 -14.47
CA SER A 416 28.99 1.28 -15.11
C SER A 416 30.12 1.31 -14.09
N ALA A 417 31.19 0.56 -14.35
CA ALA A 417 32.45 0.68 -13.62
C ALA A 417 33.13 2.06 -13.84
N SER A 418 32.81 2.73 -14.95
CA SER A 418 33.29 4.07 -15.33
C SER A 418 32.36 5.19 -14.85
N ARG A 419 31.38 4.92 -13.98
CA ARG A 419 30.35 5.91 -13.62
C ARG A 419 30.92 7.17 -12.96
N LEU A 420 30.33 8.31 -13.28
CA LEU A 420 30.58 9.60 -12.64
C LEU A 420 30.03 9.58 -11.22
N ARG A 421 30.84 10.00 -10.24
CA ARG A 421 30.50 10.06 -8.82
C ARG A 421 30.97 11.35 -8.20
N GLN A 422 30.31 11.73 -7.12
CA GLN A 422 30.76 12.76 -6.20
C GLN A 422 31.39 12.11 -4.96
N VAL A 423 32.60 12.51 -4.59
CA VAL A 423 33.37 11.89 -3.50
C VAL A 423 33.92 12.97 -2.57
N THR A 424 33.81 12.78 -1.25
CA THR A 424 34.41 13.68 -0.25
C THR A 424 35.91 13.83 -0.49
N MET A 425 36.40 15.06 -0.56
CA MET A 425 37.81 15.32 -0.81
C MET A 425 38.68 14.79 0.36
N PRO A 426 39.73 13.98 0.10
CA PRO A 426 40.65 13.53 1.14
C PRO A 426 41.32 14.70 1.85
N ALA A 427 41.34 14.68 3.19
CA ALA A 427 41.87 15.78 4.00
C ALA A 427 43.34 16.14 3.68
N GLY A 428 44.16 15.17 3.24
CA GLY A 428 45.54 15.38 2.80
C GLY A 428 45.72 16.05 1.44
N LEU A 429 44.62 16.36 0.73
CA LEU A 429 44.59 17.13 -0.52
C LEU A 429 44.05 18.55 -0.34
N VAL A 430 43.51 18.89 0.83
CA VAL A 430 43.05 20.25 1.14
C VAL A 430 44.25 21.22 1.14
N GLY A 431 44.10 22.35 0.45
CA GLY A 431 45.16 23.34 0.26
C GLY A 431 46.22 22.97 -0.78
N LYS A 432 46.09 21.83 -1.47
CA LYS A 432 47.00 21.42 -2.56
C LYS A 432 46.50 21.87 -3.94
N PRO A 433 47.40 22.01 -4.93
CA PRO A 433 47.02 22.25 -6.33
C PRO A 433 46.21 21.09 -6.91
N PHE A 434 45.24 21.40 -7.76
CA PHE A 434 44.41 20.43 -8.47
C PHE A 434 45.23 19.41 -9.28
N ALA A 435 46.38 19.80 -9.83
CA ALA A 435 47.28 18.89 -10.52
C ALA A 435 47.83 17.77 -9.62
N GLU A 436 48.26 18.09 -8.39
CA GLU A 436 48.78 17.10 -7.43
C GLU A 436 47.65 16.18 -6.95
N ALA A 437 46.45 16.72 -6.75
CA ALA A 437 45.27 15.93 -6.41
C ALA A 437 44.86 14.97 -7.54
N SER A 438 44.85 15.42 -8.79
CA SER A 438 44.54 14.57 -9.94
C SER A 438 45.56 13.42 -10.08
N GLU A 439 46.86 13.73 -9.90
CA GLU A 439 47.90 12.70 -9.86
C GLU A 439 47.71 11.72 -8.69
N TRP A 440 47.27 12.21 -7.52
CA TRP A 440 46.96 11.35 -6.36
C TRP A 440 45.78 10.41 -6.65
N PHE A 441 44.68 10.89 -7.22
CA PHE A 441 43.50 10.06 -7.54
C PHE A 441 43.87 8.93 -8.51
N LEU A 442 44.68 9.23 -9.53
CA LEU A 442 45.21 8.24 -10.47
C LEU A 442 46.16 7.24 -9.78
N LYS A 443 47.16 7.72 -9.02
CA LYS A 443 48.15 6.87 -8.33
C LYS A 443 47.54 5.92 -7.30
N ASN A 444 46.42 6.29 -6.68
CA ASN A 444 45.72 5.47 -5.67
C ASN A 444 44.58 4.63 -6.26
N ASN A 445 44.47 4.53 -7.60
CA ASN A 445 43.40 3.81 -8.31
C ASN A 445 41.96 4.26 -7.92
N LYS A 446 41.81 5.51 -7.47
CA LYS A 446 40.52 6.08 -7.04
C LYS A 446 39.76 6.80 -8.16
N GLY A 447 40.13 6.56 -9.42
CA GLY A 447 39.46 7.07 -10.61
C GLY A 447 40.10 8.34 -11.19
N VAL A 448 39.47 8.92 -12.19
CA VAL A 448 39.92 10.16 -12.85
C VAL A 448 39.23 11.36 -12.22
N LEU A 449 39.99 12.25 -11.59
CA LEU A 449 39.48 13.51 -11.03
C LEU A 449 39.14 14.50 -12.16
N LEU A 450 37.84 14.74 -12.40
CA LEU A 450 37.38 15.70 -13.41
C LEU A 450 37.34 17.14 -12.91
N GLY A 451 37.18 17.37 -11.60
CA GLY A 451 36.96 18.71 -11.05
C GLY A 451 36.44 18.68 -9.62
N VAL A 452 35.94 19.83 -9.16
CA VAL A 452 35.39 20.00 -7.81
C VAL A 452 34.03 20.69 -7.83
N LEU A 453 33.19 20.35 -6.86
CA LEU A 453 32.08 21.19 -6.41
C LEU A 453 32.64 22.16 -5.37
N ALA A 454 32.92 23.40 -5.78
CA ALA A 454 33.42 24.44 -4.88
C ALA A 454 32.26 24.98 -4.04
N LYS A 455 32.23 24.65 -2.75
CA LYS A 455 31.32 25.29 -1.80
C LYS A 455 31.90 26.62 -1.38
N GLU A 456 31.52 27.66 -2.11
CA GLU A 456 31.84 29.05 -1.78
C GLU A 456 31.28 29.36 -0.39
N LYS A 457 32.08 30.02 0.47
CA LYS A 457 31.63 30.40 1.81
C LYS A 457 30.39 31.30 1.68
N PRO A 458 29.39 31.18 2.57
CA PRO A 458 28.32 32.18 2.63
C PRO A 458 28.98 33.54 2.87
N VAL A 459 28.73 34.50 1.98
CA VAL A 459 29.37 35.82 2.01
C VAL A 459 28.86 36.55 3.25
N THR A 460 29.73 36.72 4.24
CA THR A 460 29.34 37.37 5.50
C THR A 460 29.27 38.88 5.33
N LEU A 461 28.56 39.56 6.23
CA LEU A 461 28.54 41.03 6.24
C LEU A 461 29.94 41.64 6.47
N ASP A 462 30.88 40.87 7.02
CA ASP A 462 32.29 41.22 7.18
C ASP A 462 33.11 41.03 5.88
N ASP A 463 32.68 40.15 4.96
CA ASP A 463 33.31 40.00 3.63
C ASP A 463 32.87 41.11 2.65
N ILE A 464 31.67 41.68 2.84
CA ILE A 464 31.10 42.75 2.00
C ILE A 464 31.65 44.13 2.41
N LEU A 465 31.77 44.37 3.71
CA LEU A 465 32.17 45.66 4.26
C LEU A 465 33.68 45.68 4.53
N SER A 466 34.42 46.37 3.65
CA SER A 466 35.87 46.55 3.75
C SER A 466 36.30 47.09 5.11
N ASN A 467 37.46 46.64 5.61
CA ASN A 467 37.99 47.02 6.92
C ASN A 467 38.34 48.52 7.09
N ASP A 468 38.17 49.36 6.08
CA ASP A 468 38.34 50.82 6.11
C ASP A 468 37.23 51.57 6.90
N SER A 469 36.64 50.93 7.91
CA SER A 469 36.24 51.54 9.18
C SER A 469 35.35 52.80 9.08
N GLY A 470 34.42 52.83 8.13
CA GLY A 470 33.50 53.94 7.96
C GLY A 470 32.46 54.02 9.08
N ALA A 471 32.16 55.24 9.54
CA ALA A 471 31.01 55.47 10.43
C ALA A 471 29.67 55.04 9.80
N ILE A 472 29.61 55.01 8.46
CA ILE A 472 28.49 54.48 7.67
C ILE A 472 28.43 52.95 7.80
N ASP A 473 29.56 52.25 7.68
CA ASP A 473 29.59 50.77 7.75
C ASP A 473 29.23 50.28 9.16
N ALA A 474 29.69 50.97 10.21
CA ALA A 474 29.27 50.71 11.58
C ALA A 474 27.77 50.95 11.80
N PHE A 475 27.19 51.97 11.16
CA PHE A 475 25.74 52.21 11.17
C PHE A 475 24.98 51.12 10.38
N ILE A 476 25.51 50.66 9.26
CA ILE A 476 24.96 49.57 8.44
C ILE A 476 24.97 48.25 9.25
N LYS A 477 26.12 47.81 9.78
CA LYS A 477 26.21 46.57 10.59
C LYS A 477 25.19 46.59 11.72
N ARG A 478 25.19 47.66 12.52
CA ARG A 478 24.22 47.85 13.61
C ARG A 478 22.76 47.83 13.12
N LYS A 479 22.45 48.35 11.92
CA LYS A 479 21.08 48.34 11.39
C LYS A 479 20.64 46.98 10.85
N PHE A 480 21.55 46.17 10.33
CA PHE A 480 21.27 44.78 9.97
C PHE A 480 21.12 43.89 11.21
N GLU A 481 21.94 44.12 12.25
CA GLU A 481 21.80 43.49 13.59
C GLU A 481 20.46 43.86 14.25
N GLU A 482 20.11 45.15 14.33
CA GLU A 482 18.82 45.63 14.87
C GLU A 482 17.59 45.10 14.10
N ALA A 483 17.76 44.70 12.84
CA ALA A 483 16.71 44.14 11.99
C ALA A 483 16.68 42.61 11.95
N ALA A 484 17.69 41.91 12.52
CA ALA A 484 17.90 40.47 12.40
C ALA A 484 17.90 39.94 10.95
N ILE A 485 18.35 40.76 9.98
CA ILE A 485 18.44 40.37 8.57
C ILE A 485 19.80 39.70 8.32
N ASP A 486 19.82 38.38 8.46
CA ASP A 486 20.97 37.57 8.03
C ASP A 486 20.99 37.47 6.49
N ILE A 487 21.94 38.15 5.86
CA ILE A 487 22.13 38.17 4.40
C ILE A 487 22.58 36.79 3.89
N GLY A 488 23.29 36.00 4.71
CA GLY A 488 23.76 34.66 4.35
C GLY A 488 22.67 33.59 4.47
N ALA A 489 21.73 33.73 5.40
CA ALA A 489 20.68 32.71 5.65
C ALA A 489 19.75 32.45 4.46
N GLY A 490 19.59 33.42 3.54
CA GLY A 490 18.84 33.27 2.29
C GLY A 490 19.66 32.68 1.12
N MET A 491 20.95 32.44 1.31
CA MET A 491 21.87 31.93 0.29
C MET A 491 22.80 30.84 0.86
N GLU A 492 22.27 29.63 1.10
CA GLU A 492 23.13 28.43 0.90
C GLU A 492 23.62 28.50 -0.55
N SER A 493 24.89 28.88 -0.74
CA SER A 493 25.50 28.95 -2.07
C SER A 493 25.54 27.54 -2.65
N ALA A 494 24.60 27.25 -3.55
CA ALA A 494 24.55 25.99 -4.29
C ALA A 494 25.90 25.80 -4.99
N GLY A 495 26.64 24.79 -4.55
CA GLY A 495 28.09 24.71 -4.80
C GLY A 495 28.42 24.86 -6.29
N LYS A 496 29.42 25.68 -6.61
CA LYS A 496 29.75 25.95 -8.01
C LYS A 496 30.56 24.78 -8.56
N ALA A 497 29.98 24.03 -9.49
CA ALA A 497 30.71 22.99 -10.21
C ALA A 497 31.82 23.63 -11.06
N ARG A 498 33.06 23.20 -10.82
CA ARG A 498 34.27 23.64 -11.53
C ARG A 498 34.95 22.38 -12.09
N LEU A 499 34.55 22.02 -13.32
CA LEU A 499 35.18 20.95 -14.10
C LEU A 499 36.45 21.47 -14.78
N ALA A 500 37.48 20.63 -14.88
CA ALA A 500 38.81 20.96 -15.38
C ALA A 500 39.36 22.33 -14.90
N PRO A 501 39.39 22.61 -13.58
CA PRO A 501 39.96 23.85 -13.07
C PRO A 501 41.47 23.91 -13.38
N GLY A 502 42.02 25.13 -13.38
CA GLY A 502 43.46 25.35 -13.61
C GLY A 502 44.34 24.54 -12.67
N GLN A 503 45.52 24.13 -13.13
CA GLN A 503 46.43 23.22 -12.41
C GLN A 503 46.78 23.72 -11.00
N ASP A 504 46.92 25.04 -10.85
CA ASP A 504 47.22 25.74 -9.60
C ASP A 504 46.00 26.02 -8.69
N TYR A 505 44.80 25.55 -9.06
CA TYR A 505 43.61 25.72 -8.22
C TYR A 505 43.81 25.01 -6.88
N LEU A 506 43.81 25.77 -5.79
CA LEU A 506 43.97 25.25 -4.44
C LEU A 506 42.64 24.71 -3.92
N ILE A 507 42.64 23.44 -3.52
CA ILE A 507 41.45 22.73 -3.05
C ILE A 507 40.96 23.28 -1.71
N GLY A 508 39.69 23.69 -1.67
CA GLY A 508 39.02 24.17 -0.46
C GLY A 508 38.73 23.05 0.55
N SER A 509 38.64 23.40 1.83
CA SER A 509 38.28 22.45 2.91
C SER A 509 36.83 21.96 2.84
N SER A 510 35.98 22.64 2.06
CA SER A 510 34.58 22.34 1.80
C SER A 510 34.32 21.82 0.38
N ASP A 511 35.37 21.63 -0.43
CA ASP A 511 35.27 21.15 -1.81
C ASP A 511 34.97 19.64 -1.85
N VAL A 512 34.24 19.22 -2.88
CA VAL A 512 33.87 17.82 -3.10
C VAL A 512 34.32 17.39 -4.49
N ALA A 513 35.00 16.26 -4.62
CA ALA A 513 35.57 15.80 -5.89
C ALA A 513 34.50 15.25 -6.84
N PHE A 514 34.60 15.58 -8.14
CA PHE A 514 33.91 14.88 -9.22
C PHE A 514 34.87 13.88 -9.86
N VAL A 515 34.50 12.60 -9.86
CA VAL A 515 35.41 11.49 -10.17
C VAL A 515 34.76 10.48 -11.10
N VAL A 516 35.49 10.01 -12.10
CA VAL A 516 35.07 8.97 -13.06
C VAL A 516 35.73 7.64 -12.75
N GLY A 517 34.92 6.62 -12.51
CA GLY A 517 35.37 5.26 -12.19
C GLY A 517 36.19 5.15 -10.90
N GLY A 518 37.04 4.12 -10.83
CA GLY A 518 37.83 3.76 -9.64
C GLY A 518 37.07 2.94 -8.60
N GLU A 519 37.77 2.29 -7.68
CA GLU A 519 37.11 1.55 -6.57
C GLU A 519 36.43 2.52 -5.59
N ALA A 520 35.25 2.16 -5.07
CA ALA A 520 34.56 2.92 -4.02
C ALA A 520 35.43 3.07 -2.76
#